data_AF-A0A3A2ZUC6-F1
#
_entry.id   AF-A0A3A2ZUC6-F1
#
_cell.length_a   1.000
_cell.length_b   1.000
_cell.length_c   1.000
_cell.angle_alpha   90.00
_cell.angle_beta   90.00
_cell.angle_gamma   90.00
#
_symmetry.space_group_name_H-M   'P 1'
#
loop_
_entity.id
_entity.type
_entity.pdbx_description
1 polymer ?
#
loop_
_entity_poly.entity_id
_entity_poly.type
_entity_poly.pdbx_seq_one_letter_code
_entity_poly.pdbx_strand_id
1 'polypeptide(L)'
;MHSQRFQWHNDDPDYDGLPLLRSFQFPYLRQQGYVNMRCVWAVGCPNEISLFDDEAVEERGNGITMKSAFKQSFQQLLPDHEIPPTIGVSCCAQFAVTRERIQSRPIEDYVRMREWLLNTPLEDDLTGRIFEYSWHSKTSFRVIMPR
;
A
#
# COMPACT_ATOMS: atom_id res chain seq x y z
N MET A 1 -2.47 -8.95 6.76
CA MET A 1 -1.95 -10.31 6.53
C MET A 1 -3.02 -11.08 5.78
N HIS A 2 -2.63 -11.92 4.81
CA HIS A 2 -3.58 -12.82 4.17
C HIS A 2 -4.11 -13.87 5.17
N SER A 3 -5.26 -14.46 4.88
CA SER A 3 -6.00 -15.29 5.84
C SER A 3 -5.37 -16.65 6.10
N GLN A 4 -4.58 -17.19 5.16
CA GLN A 4 -3.95 -18.50 5.30
C GLN A 4 -2.52 -18.37 5.82
N ARG A 5 -2.07 -19.41 6.55
CA ARG A 5 -0.71 -19.47 7.09
C ARG A 5 0.36 -19.53 6.01
N PHE A 6 0.13 -20.34 4.97
CA PHE A 6 1.07 -20.54 3.87
C PHE A 6 0.62 -19.71 2.67
N GLN A 7 1.38 -18.66 2.33
CA GLN A 7 1.03 -17.70 1.29
C GLN A 7 2.30 -17.22 0.60
N TRP A 8 2.28 -17.13 -0.73
CA TRP A 8 3.44 -16.66 -1.52
C TRP A 8 3.90 -15.24 -1.14
N HIS A 9 3.02 -14.47 -0.49
CA HIS A 9 3.27 -13.15 0.06
C HIS A 9 4.13 -13.13 1.33
N ASN A 10 4.42 -14.30 1.92
CA ASN A 10 5.34 -14.45 3.05
C ASN A 10 6.74 -14.70 2.50
N ASP A 11 7.73 -13.96 3.01
CA ASP A 11 9.11 -14.07 2.53
C ASP A 11 9.88 -15.28 3.10
N ASP A 12 9.20 -16.11 3.88
CA ASP A 12 9.74 -17.39 4.34
C ASP A 12 9.88 -18.35 3.15
N PRO A 13 10.97 -19.13 3.04
CA PRO A 13 11.17 -20.08 1.94
C PRO A 13 10.04 -21.11 1.78
N ASP A 14 9.37 -21.48 2.87
CA ASP A 14 8.23 -22.40 2.86
C ASP A 14 6.89 -21.65 2.75
N TYR A 15 6.94 -20.34 2.50
CA TYR A 15 5.79 -19.43 2.48
C TYR A 15 5.03 -19.38 3.82
N ASP A 16 5.64 -19.82 4.92
CA ASP A 16 5.02 -19.85 6.25
C ASP A 16 5.06 -18.47 6.91
N GLY A 17 3.90 -17.92 7.28
CA GLY A 17 3.82 -16.66 8.01
C GLY A 17 4.17 -16.79 9.51
N LEU A 18 4.19 -18.00 10.07
CA LEU A 18 4.38 -18.21 11.52
C LEU A 18 5.75 -17.75 12.04
N PRO A 19 6.90 -18.05 11.39
CA PRO A 19 8.20 -17.57 11.84
C PRO A 19 8.25 -16.05 11.93
N LEU A 20 7.76 -15.36 10.89
CA LEU A 20 7.71 -13.92 10.82
C LEU A 20 6.90 -13.30 11.97
N LEU A 21 5.74 -13.89 12.30
CA LEU A 21 4.92 -13.43 13.42
C LEU A 21 5.57 -13.66 14.78
N ARG A 22 6.26 -14.79 14.97
CA ARG A 22 6.96 -15.11 16.22
C ARG A 22 8.14 -14.17 16.47
N SER A 23 8.82 -13.73 15.42
CA SER A 23 9.94 -12.79 15.51
C SER A 23 9.53 -11.33 15.33
N PHE A 24 8.22 -11.03 15.25
CA PHE A 24 7.76 -9.68 14.92
C PHE A 24 8.17 -8.65 15.98
N GLN A 25 8.84 -7.59 15.53
CA GLN A 25 9.40 -6.57 16.41
C GLN A 25 8.38 -5.46 16.72
N PHE A 26 7.50 -5.71 17.70
CA PHE A 26 6.56 -4.69 18.19
C PHE A 26 7.19 -3.35 18.59
N PRO A 27 8.38 -3.29 19.23
CA PRO A 27 9.05 -2.01 19.50
C PRO A 27 9.32 -1.20 18.22
N TYR A 28 9.76 -1.87 17.15
CA TYR A 28 9.99 -1.22 15.86
C TYR A 28 8.68 -0.72 15.24
N LEU A 29 7.61 -1.53 15.27
CA LEU A 29 6.28 -1.10 14.84
C LEU A 29 5.81 0.15 15.59
N ARG A 30 5.97 0.19 16.92
CA ARG A 30 5.60 1.37 17.73
C ARG A 30 6.38 2.62 17.33
N GLN A 31 7.66 2.47 16.99
CA GLN A 31 8.49 3.58 16.53
C GLN A 31 8.08 4.09 15.15
N GLN A 32 7.75 3.19 14.21
CA GLN A 32 7.43 3.57 12.83
C GLN A 32 5.95 3.91 12.60
N GLY A 33 5.04 3.42 13.45
CA GLY A 33 3.59 3.57 13.32
C GLY A 33 2.95 2.71 12.22
N TYR A 34 3.71 2.38 11.17
CA TYR A 34 3.32 1.49 10.07
C TYR A 34 4.54 0.73 9.56
N VAL A 35 4.40 -0.56 9.31
CA VAL A 35 5.46 -1.41 8.76
C VAL A 35 4.85 -2.39 7.77
N ASN A 36 5.37 -2.42 6.54
CA ASN A 36 5.10 -3.51 5.61
C ASN A 36 5.78 -4.78 6.14
N MET A 37 5.04 -5.88 6.25
CA MET A 37 5.56 -7.13 6.79
C MET A 37 6.44 -7.86 5.79
N ARG A 38 6.40 -7.46 4.52
CA ARG A 38 7.30 -7.96 3.50
C ARG A 38 8.62 -7.18 3.54
N CYS A 39 9.73 -7.91 3.46
CA CYS A 39 11.10 -7.43 3.59
C CYS A 39 12.02 -8.07 2.51
N VAL A 40 11.54 -8.12 1.27
CA VAL A 40 12.33 -8.59 0.12
C VAL A 40 12.51 -7.50 -0.92
N TRP A 41 13.66 -7.57 -1.60
CA TRP A 41 14.04 -6.65 -2.68
C TRP A 41 13.54 -7.08 -4.06
N ALA A 42 12.97 -8.28 -4.18
CA ALA A 42 12.60 -8.85 -5.47
C ALA A 42 11.34 -8.25 -6.09
N VAL A 43 10.51 -7.58 -5.30
CA VAL A 43 9.22 -7.03 -5.75
C VAL A 43 8.92 -5.78 -4.93
N GLY A 44 8.58 -4.67 -5.59
CA GLY A 44 8.21 -3.44 -4.93
C GLY A 44 9.33 -2.41 -4.72
N CYS A 45 10.59 -2.86 -4.65
CA CYS A 45 11.74 -2.04 -4.28
C CYS A 45 12.91 -2.18 -5.26
N PRO A 46 13.69 -1.12 -5.54
CA PRO A 46 13.52 0.24 -5.01
C PRO A 46 12.41 1.03 -5.72
N ASN A 47 12.07 0.67 -6.96
CA ASN A 47 11.11 1.37 -7.81
C ASN A 47 10.17 0.37 -8.47
N GLU A 48 8.97 0.22 -7.94
CA GLU A 48 7.93 -0.67 -8.49
C GLU A 48 7.18 -0.01 -9.64
N ILE A 49 6.81 1.26 -9.46
CA ILE A 49 6.11 2.03 -10.48
C ILE A 49 6.76 3.41 -10.59
N SER A 50 7.28 3.71 -11.78
CA SER A 50 7.60 5.09 -12.16
C SER A 50 6.40 5.74 -12.81
N LEU A 51 5.82 6.73 -12.13
CA LEU A 51 4.61 7.39 -12.60
C LEU A 51 4.89 8.41 -13.70
N PHE A 52 6.12 8.87 -13.94
CA PHE A 52 6.39 9.92 -14.92
C PHE A 52 7.34 9.55 -16.07
N ASP A 53 7.96 8.37 -16.05
CA ASP A 53 8.79 7.92 -17.19
C ASP A 53 7.93 7.58 -18.41
N ASP A 54 8.50 7.71 -19.62
CA ASP A 54 7.84 7.32 -20.86
C ASP A 54 7.51 5.82 -20.85
N GLU A 55 6.29 5.45 -21.20
CA GLU A 55 5.84 4.06 -21.17
C GLU A 55 6.64 3.24 -22.20
N ALA A 56 7.47 2.30 -21.73
CA ALA A 56 7.68 1.09 -22.51
C ALA A 56 6.30 0.45 -22.61
N VAL A 57 5.72 0.52 -23.81
CA VAL A 57 4.38 0.04 -24.14
C VAL A 57 4.27 -1.43 -23.72
N GLU A 58 3.77 -1.70 -22.51
CA GLU A 58 3.27 -3.02 -22.19
C GLU A 58 1.95 -3.18 -22.92
N GLU A 59 2.02 -3.86 -24.07
CA GLU A 59 0.89 -4.35 -24.85
C GLU A 59 0.00 -5.27 -24.00
N ARG A 60 -0.84 -4.68 -23.16
CA ARG A 60 -2.11 -5.29 -22.76
C ARG A 60 -3.19 -4.45 -23.42
N GLY A 61 -3.53 -4.86 -24.64
CA GLY A 61 -4.33 -4.09 -25.60
C GLY A 61 -5.52 -3.35 -25.01
N ASN A 62 -5.72 -2.10 -25.44
CA ASN A 62 -6.85 -1.22 -25.07
C ASN A 62 -7.18 -1.08 -23.56
N GLY A 63 -6.35 -1.62 -22.66
CA GLY A 63 -6.66 -1.78 -21.23
C GLY A 63 -6.11 -0.64 -20.37
N ILE A 64 -6.81 -0.36 -19.27
CA ILE A 64 -6.36 0.59 -18.23
C ILE A 64 -5.07 0.03 -17.60
N THR A 65 -3.96 0.76 -17.73
CA THR A 65 -2.69 0.40 -17.09
C THR A 65 -2.71 0.68 -15.59
N MET A 66 -1.95 -0.08 -14.79
CA MET A 66 -1.82 0.19 -13.34
C MET A 66 -1.38 1.63 -13.05
N LYS A 67 -0.46 2.15 -13.87
CA LYS A 67 0.04 3.53 -13.78
C LYS A 67 -1.06 4.56 -14.01
N SER A 68 -1.85 4.41 -15.07
CA SER A 68 -2.93 5.34 -15.38
C SER A 68 -4.06 5.25 -14.35
N ALA A 69 -4.43 4.05 -13.93
CA ALA A 69 -5.41 3.82 -12.86
C ALA A 69 -4.99 4.46 -11.53
N PHE A 70 -3.72 4.26 -11.15
CA PHE A 70 -3.18 4.83 -9.91
C PHE A 70 -3.23 6.36 -9.93
N LYS A 71 -2.73 7.00 -11.01
CA LYS A 71 -2.76 8.46 -11.12
C LYS A 71 -4.17 9.03 -11.01
N GLN A 72 -5.13 8.42 -11.69
CA GLN A 72 -6.52 8.88 -11.69
C GLN A 72 -7.19 8.69 -10.33
N SER A 73 -6.80 7.66 -9.59
CA SER A 73 -7.48 7.24 -8.35
C SER A 73 -6.82 7.80 -7.09
N PHE A 74 -5.50 8.04 -7.11
CA PHE A 74 -4.73 8.43 -5.92
C PHE A 74 -5.30 9.69 -5.26
N GLN A 75 -5.59 10.73 -6.05
CA GLN A 75 -6.15 11.98 -5.52
C GLN A 75 -7.63 11.85 -5.12
N GLN A 76 -8.35 10.83 -5.60
CA GLN A 76 -9.71 10.54 -5.11
C GLN A 76 -9.66 9.93 -3.71
N LEU A 77 -8.68 9.05 -3.47
CA LEU A 77 -8.43 8.45 -2.16
C LEU A 77 -7.83 9.46 -1.18
N LEU A 78 -6.87 10.24 -1.66
CA LEU A 78 -5.99 11.11 -0.89
C LEU A 78 -5.90 12.51 -1.55
N PRO A 79 -6.97 13.33 -1.45
CA PRO A 79 -7.08 14.60 -2.18
C PRO A 79 -6.05 15.65 -1.76
N ASP A 80 -5.62 15.61 -0.50
CA ASP A 80 -4.62 16.53 0.05
C ASP A 80 -3.17 16.07 -0.19
N HIS A 81 -2.96 15.05 -1.04
CA HIS A 81 -1.65 14.45 -1.29
C HIS A 81 -1.22 14.60 -2.74
N GLU A 82 0.02 15.04 -2.91
CA GLU A 82 0.67 15.02 -4.21
C GLU A 82 0.94 13.58 -4.64
N ILE A 83 0.75 13.31 -5.93
CA ILE A 83 1.06 12.03 -6.54
C ILE A 83 2.59 11.85 -6.48
N PRO A 84 3.12 10.79 -5.83
CA PRO A 84 4.55 10.58 -5.75
C PRO A 84 5.14 10.30 -7.15
N PRO A 85 6.37 10.72 -7.47
CA PRO A 85 6.96 10.42 -8.78
C PRO A 85 7.25 8.93 -8.98
N THR A 86 7.51 8.23 -7.88
CA THR A 86 7.83 6.81 -7.88
C THR A 86 7.21 6.14 -6.66
N ILE A 87 6.73 4.93 -6.85
CA ILE A 87 6.25 4.06 -5.78
C ILE A 87 7.33 3.01 -5.54
N GLY A 88 7.85 2.97 -4.31
CA GLY A 88 8.92 2.07 -3.89
C GLY A 88 8.57 1.37 -2.57
N VAL A 89 7.53 0.53 -2.59
CA VAL A 89 7.10 -0.26 -1.43
C VAL A 89 7.02 -1.73 -1.83
N SER A 90 7.42 -2.63 -0.93
CA SER A 90 7.20 -4.07 -1.12
C SER A 90 5.71 -4.37 -1.34
N CYS A 91 5.40 -5.24 -2.31
CA CYS A 91 3.99 -5.56 -2.59
C CYS A 91 3.31 -6.33 -1.44
N CYS A 92 2.01 -6.47 -1.62
CA CYS A 92 1.15 -7.56 -1.18
C CYS A 92 0.39 -7.38 0.15
N ALA A 93 0.01 -6.13 0.45
CA ALA A 93 -0.96 -5.71 1.48
C ALA A 93 -0.83 -6.37 2.87
N GLN A 94 0.32 -6.97 3.21
CA GLN A 94 0.62 -7.49 4.52
C GLN A 94 1.37 -6.42 5.30
N PHE A 95 0.69 -5.80 6.26
CA PHE A 95 1.29 -4.74 7.06
C PHE A 95 0.81 -4.82 8.51
N ALA A 96 1.57 -4.19 9.37
CA ALA A 96 1.19 -3.88 10.72
C ALA A 96 1.12 -2.35 10.88
N VAL A 97 0.14 -1.90 11.66
CA VAL A 97 -0.11 -0.48 11.90
C VAL A 97 -0.51 -0.29 13.36
N THR A 98 -0.07 0.80 13.98
CA THR A 98 -0.44 1.11 15.36
C THR A 98 -1.81 1.77 15.42
N ARG A 99 -2.45 1.71 16.59
CA ARG A 99 -3.73 2.39 16.84
C ARG A 99 -3.59 3.90 16.64
N GLU A 100 -2.53 4.49 17.14
CA GLU A 100 -2.25 5.92 17.05
C GLU A 100 -2.13 6.34 15.59
N ARG A 101 -1.49 5.50 14.76
CA ARG A 101 -1.37 5.74 13.33
C ARG A 101 -2.73 5.74 12.64
N ILE A 102 -3.58 4.75 12.93
CA ILE A 102 -4.96 4.72 12.41
C ILE A 102 -5.74 5.97 12.86
N GLN A 103 -5.66 6.33 14.14
CA GLN A 103 -6.45 7.43 14.71
C GLN A 103 -5.94 8.82 14.31
N SER A 104 -4.69 8.94 13.83
CA SER A 104 -4.15 10.21 13.33
C SER A 104 -4.78 10.66 12.00
N ARG A 105 -5.53 9.78 11.33
CA ARG A 105 -6.29 10.10 10.12
C ARG A 105 -7.77 10.30 10.47
N PRO A 106 -8.44 11.35 9.94
CA PRO A 106 -9.87 11.56 10.13
C PRO A 106 -10.69 10.36 9.64
N ILE A 107 -11.83 10.10 10.29
CA ILE A 107 -12.71 8.98 9.92
C ILE A 107 -13.27 9.14 8.50
N GLU A 108 -13.44 10.38 8.06
CA GLU A 108 -13.92 10.78 6.74
C GLU A 108 -13.04 10.25 5.62
N ASP A 109 -11.73 10.11 5.86
CA ASP A 109 -10.81 9.52 4.89
C ASP A 109 -11.07 8.02 4.71
N TYR A 110 -11.34 7.30 5.80
CA TYR A 110 -11.69 5.87 5.72
C TYR A 110 -13.04 5.67 5.04
N VAL A 111 -14.01 6.54 5.32
CA VAL A 111 -15.31 6.53 4.64
C VAL A 111 -15.11 6.77 3.15
N ARG A 112 -14.36 7.80 2.75
CA ARG A 112 -14.07 8.10 1.34
C ARG A 112 -13.37 6.95 0.62
N MET A 113 -12.35 6.37 1.25
CA MET A 113 -11.64 5.19 0.73
C MET A 113 -12.60 4.01 0.52
N ARG A 114 -13.44 3.70 1.51
CA ARG A 114 -14.44 2.64 1.41
C ARG A 114 -15.46 2.92 0.30
N GLU A 115 -15.99 4.13 0.23
CA GLU A 115 -16.96 4.50 -0.82
C GLU A 115 -16.33 4.45 -2.21
N TRP A 116 -15.08 4.87 -2.36
CA TRP A 116 -14.37 4.71 -3.62
C TRP A 116 -14.26 3.23 -4.02
N LEU A 117 -13.88 2.36 -3.07
CA LEU A 117 -13.75 0.91 -3.33
C LEU A 117 -15.09 0.27 -3.73
N LEU A 118 -16.20 0.73 -3.17
CA LEU A 118 -17.53 0.18 -3.46
C LEU A 118 -18.13 0.66 -4.79
N ASN A 119 -17.71 1.83 -5.28
CA ASN A 119 -18.35 2.50 -6.42
C ASN A 119 -17.45 2.60 -7.66
N THR A 120 -16.17 2.24 -7.54
CA THR A 120 -15.24 2.28 -8.67
C THR A 120 -15.58 1.20 -9.71
N PRO A 121 -15.50 1.50 -11.01
CA PRO A 121 -15.68 0.51 -12.07
C PRO A 121 -14.41 -0.33 -12.33
N LEU A 122 -13.34 -0.10 -11.57
CA LEU A 122 -12.09 -0.83 -11.71
C LEU A 122 -12.20 -2.24 -11.10
N GLU A 123 -11.55 -3.21 -11.73
CA GLU A 123 -11.48 -4.60 -11.26
C GLU A 123 -10.78 -4.71 -9.89
N ASP A 124 -11.12 -5.77 -9.14
CA ASP A 124 -10.65 -6.00 -7.78
C ASP A 124 -9.11 -6.08 -7.65
N ASP A 125 -8.43 -6.64 -8.64
CA ASP A 125 -6.98 -6.77 -8.65
C ASP A 125 -6.28 -5.41 -8.77
N LEU A 126 -6.82 -4.53 -9.61
CA LEU A 126 -6.32 -3.19 -9.84
C LEU A 126 -6.60 -2.28 -8.63
N THR A 127 -7.82 -2.32 -8.10
CA THR A 127 -8.21 -1.53 -6.91
C THR A 127 -7.40 -1.93 -5.68
N GLY A 128 -7.20 -3.24 -5.46
CA GLY A 128 -6.38 -3.75 -4.37
C GLY A 128 -4.94 -3.23 -4.44
N ARG A 129 -4.34 -3.25 -5.64
CA ARG A 129 -2.98 -2.73 -5.86
C ARG A 129 -2.89 -1.21 -5.67
N ILE A 130 -3.91 -0.45 -6.06
CA ILE A 130 -3.96 0.99 -5.81
C ILE A 130 -3.95 1.28 -4.30
N PHE A 131 -4.76 0.56 -3.53
CA PHE A 131 -4.78 0.70 -2.07
C PHE A 131 -3.45 0.36 -1.43
N GLU A 132 -2.87 -0.76 -1.85
CA GLU A 132 -1.57 -1.23 -1.39
C GLU A 132 -0.48 -0.17 -1.54
N TYR A 133 -0.43 0.51 -2.70
CA TYR A 133 0.56 1.54 -3.00
C TYR A 133 0.18 2.95 -2.53
N SER A 134 -1.04 3.14 -2.03
CA SER A 134 -1.50 4.43 -1.51
C SER A 134 -1.29 4.53 0.00
N TRP A 135 -1.53 3.43 0.73
CA TRP A 135 -1.69 3.46 2.18
C TRP A 135 -0.43 3.85 2.97
N HIS A 136 0.76 3.46 2.48
CA HIS A 136 2.04 3.71 3.15
C HIS A 136 2.57 5.14 2.94
N SER A 137 1.91 5.98 2.15
CA SER A 137 2.35 7.35 1.89
C SER A 137 2.48 8.12 3.20
N LYS A 138 3.71 8.50 3.58
CA LYS A 138 4.01 9.14 4.87
C LYS A 138 3.35 10.51 5.01
N THR A 139 3.11 11.18 3.88
CA THR A 139 2.40 12.46 3.76
C THR A 139 0.95 12.36 4.22
N SER A 140 0.41 11.13 4.27
CA SER A 140 -0.99 10.80 4.46
C SER A 140 -1.52 10.92 5.90
N PHE A 141 -0.72 11.54 6.77
CA PHE A 141 -0.98 11.61 8.20
C PHE A 141 -0.38 12.89 8.74
N ARG A 142 -1.22 13.83 9.17
CA ARG A 142 -0.76 15.01 9.91
C ARG A 142 -0.16 14.51 11.23
N VAL A 143 1.14 14.72 11.42
CA VAL A 143 1.74 14.62 12.75
C VAL A 143 1.15 15.76 13.56
N ILE A 144 0.08 15.49 14.31
CA ILE A 144 -0.34 16.38 15.39
C ILE A 144 0.71 16.20 16.48
N MET A 145 1.71 17.10 16.51
CA MET A 145 2.57 17.18 17.68
C MET A 145 1.69 17.52 18.89
N PRO A 146 1.72 16.73 19.98
CA PRO A 146 1.11 17.17 21.23
C PRO A 146 1.83 18.46 21.67
N ARG A 147 1.04 19.47 22.08
CA ARG A 147 1.58 20.62 22.81
C ARG A 147 2.09 20.18 24.16
#